data_AF-C1LGY1-F1
#
_entry.id   AF-C1LGY1-F1
#
_cell.length_a   1.000
_cell.length_b   1.000
_cell.length_c   1.000
_cell.angle_alpha   90.00
_cell.angle_beta   90.00
_cell.angle_gamma   90.00
#
_symmetry.space_group_name_H-M   'P 1'
#
loop_
_entity.id
_entity.type
_entity.pdbx_description
1 polymer ?
#
loop_
_entity_poly.entity_id
_entity_poly.type
_entity_poly.pdbx_seq_one_letter_code
_entity_poly.pdbx_strand_id
1 'polypeptide(L)' 'MAFFKTVTTKAKSGLTNAVIMGRVTWESIPENFKPLKDRINVVVSSTLSQYLIFTIYQFS' A
#
# COMPACT_ATOMS: atom_id res chain seq x y z
N MET A 1 4.23 9.58 -12.35
CA MET A 1 4.61 9.89 -10.94
C MET A 1 5.93 9.22 -10.58
N ALA A 2 7.04 9.60 -11.24
CA ALA A 2 8.33 8.95 -11.02
C ALA A 2 8.97 9.33 -9.68
N PHE A 3 8.86 10.60 -9.28
CA PHE A 3 9.48 11.12 -8.07
C PHE A 3 9.00 10.41 -6.79
N PHE A 4 7.68 10.32 -6.60
CA PHE A 4 7.10 9.67 -5.42
C PHE A 4 7.50 8.20 -5.30
N LYS A 5 7.51 7.46 -6.43
CA LYS A 5 7.97 6.07 -6.46
C LYS A 5 9.43 5.97 -6.03
N THR A 6 10.31 6.77 -6.61
CA THR A 6 11.75 6.72 -6.30
C THR A 6 12.04 7.02 -4.83
N VAL A 7 11.44 8.07 -4.28
CA VAL A 7 11.67 8.48 -2.89
C VAL A 7 11.13 7.43 -1.91
N THR A 8 9.94 6.88 -2.17
CA THR A 8 9.32 5.91 -1.26
C THR A 8 9.88 4.50 -1.41
N THR A 9 10.47 4.12 -2.54
CA THR A 9 11.05 2.78 -2.76
C THR A 9 12.51 2.68 -2.33
N LYS A 10 13.30 3.76 -2.43
CA LYS A 10 14.73 3.69 -2.12
C LYS A 10 14.96 3.51 -0.60
N ALA A 11 15.40 2.32 -0.21
CA ALA A 11 15.74 1.97 1.17
C ALA A 11 17.22 1.49 1.27
N LYS A 12 17.75 1.43 2.49
CA LYS A 12 19.07 0.83 2.76
C LYS A 12 19.03 -0.67 2.48
N SER A 13 20.15 -1.27 2.09
CA SER A 13 20.25 -2.72 1.86
C SER A 13 19.72 -3.50 3.07
N GLY A 14 18.84 -4.47 2.82
CA GLY A 14 18.17 -5.28 3.84
C GLY A 14 16.97 -4.62 4.53
N LEU A 15 16.62 -3.37 4.20
CA LEU A 15 15.46 -2.67 4.76
C LEU A 15 14.43 -2.36 3.66
N THR A 16 13.17 -2.23 4.06
CA THR A 16 12.06 -1.82 3.18
C THR A 16 11.33 -0.65 3.82
N ASN A 17 11.00 0.36 3.03
CA ASN A 17 10.25 1.51 3.53
C ASN A 17 8.77 1.14 3.72
N ALA A 18 8.14 1.75 4.74
CA ALA A 18 6.70 1.70 4.92
C ALA A 18 6.04 2.96 4.36
N VAL A 19 4.91 2.78 3.68
CA VAL A 19 4.01 3.86 3.28
C VAL A 19 2.74 3.70 4.10
N ILE A 20 2.47 4.70 4.95
CA ILE A 20 1.28 4.77 5.78
C ILE A 20 0.31 5.73 5.11
N MET A 21 -0.94 5.30 4.95
CA MET A 21 -1.98 6.11 4.32
C MET A 21 -3.35 5.86 4.96
N GLY A 22 -4.27 6.81 4.78
CA GLY A 22 -5.66 6.62 5.19
C GLY A 22 -6.45 5.77 4.21
N ARG A 23 -7.58 5.21 4.66
CA ARG A 23 -8.49 4.37 3.86
C ARG A 23 -8.92 5.00 2.52
N VAL A 24 -9.26 6.28 2.51
CA VAL A 24 -9.69 6.99 1.28
C VAL A 24 -8.55 7.11 0.26
N THR A 25 -7.32 7.33 0.73
CA THR A 25 -6.13 7.35 -0.14
C THR A 25 -5.84 5.97 -0.70
N TRP A 26 -6.04 4.91 0.09
CA TRP A 26 -5.89 3.54 -0.39
C TRP A 26 -6.92 3.18 -1.46
N GLU A 27 -8.19 3.54 -1.26
CA GLU A 27 -9.25 3.26 -2.23
C GLU A 27 -9.09 4.03 -3.55
N SER A 28 -8.48 5.22 -3.52
CA SER A 28 -8.28 6.03 -4.73
C SER A 28 -7.15 5.53 -5.64
N ILE A 29 -6.29 4.62 -5.17
CA ILE A 29 -5.25 4.00 -6.00
C ILE A 29 -5.92 2.92 -6.87
N PRO A 30 -5.67 2.90 -8.19
CA PRO A 30 -6.21 1.84 -9.07
C PRO A 30 -5.74 0.45 -8.63
N GLU A 31 -6.61 -0.56 -8.76
CA GLU A 31 -6.34 -1.95 -8.32
C GLU A 31 -5.02 -2.50 -8.88
N ASN A 32 -4.69 -2.18 -10.14
CA ASN A 32 -3.46 -2.63 -10.81
C ASN A 32 -2.17 -2.11 -10.16
N PHE A 33 -2.26 -1.08 -9.31
CA PHE A 33 -1.12 -0.48 -8.60
C PHE A 33 -1.15 -0.77 -7.09
N LYS A 34 -2.16 -1.50 -6.62
CA LYS A 34 -2.26 -1.97 -5.23
C LYS A 34 -1.83 -3.44 -5.14
N PRO A 35 -1.03 -3.81 -4.13
CA PRO A 35 -0.27 -2.94 -3.23
C PRO A 35 0.88 -2.24 -3.96
N LEU A 36 1.35 -1.10 -3.41
CA LEU A 36 2.52 -0.41 -3.96
C LEU A 36 3.76 -1.32 -3.84
N LYS A 37 4.24 -1.83 -4.97
CA LYS A 37 5.39 -2.76 -5.03
C LYS A 37 6.62 -2.21 -4.31
N ASP A 38 7.39 -3.13 -3.73
CA ASP A 38 8.67 -2.91 -3.03
C ASP A 38 8.58 -2.00 -1.80
N ARG A 39 7.38 -1.90 -1.21
CA ARG A 39 7.07 -1.09 -0.02
C ARG A 39 6.10 -1.84 0.90
N ILE A 40 6.23 -1.62 2.20
CA ILE A 40 5.26 -2.09 3.18
C ILE A 40 4.08 -1.10 3.14
N ASN A 41 2.89 -1.58 2.80
CA ASN A 41 1.70 -0.72 2.70
C ASN A 41 0.88 -0.85 3.99
N VAL A 42 0.70 0.26 4.71
CA VAL A 42 -0.09 0.32 5.95
C VAL A 42 -1.27 1.25 5.74
N VAL A 43 -2.48 0.72 5.89
CA VAL A 43 -3.72 1.48 5.76
C VAL A 43 -4.30 1.70 7.14
N VAL A 44 -4.48 2.97 7.52
CA VAL A 44 -5.10 3.35 8.79
C VAL A 44 -6.60 3.55 8.57
N SER A 45 -7.39 2.82 9.35
CA SER A 45 -8.84 2.90 9.36
C SER A 45 -9.40 2.43 10.70
N SER A 46 -10.50 3.00 11.13
CA SER A 46 -11.26 2.55 12.30
C SER A 46 -12.21 1.38 12.01
N THR A 47 -12.45 1.06 10.73
CA THR A 47 -13.45 0.08 10.29
C THR A 47 -12.88 -1.00 9.37
N LEU A 48 -11.74 -0.75 8.74
CA LEU A 48 -11.11 -1.71 7.84
C LEU A 48 -10.43 -2.82 8.66
N SER A 49 -11.04 -4.00 8.69
CA SER A 49 -10.41 -5.20 9.26
C SER A 49 -9.50 -5.87 8.22
N GLN A 50 -8.35 -6.36 8.67
CA GLN A 50 -7.36 -7.01 7.81
C GLN A 50 -7.92 -8.25 7.08
N TYR A 51 -8.88 -8.97 7.68
CA TYR A 51 -9.59 -10.08 7.04
C TYR A 51 -10.45 -9.66 5.84
N LEU A 52 -11.05 -8.46 5.88
CA LEU A 52 -11.85 -7.92 4.77
C LEU A 52 -10.97 -7.58 3.57
N ILE A 53 -9.73 -7.10 3.79
CA ILE A 53 -8.78 -6.81 2.72
C ILE A 53 -8.41 -8.10 1.99
N PHE A 54 -7.95 -9.14 2.71
CA PHE A 54 -7.55 -10.39 2.05
C PHE A 54 -8.67 -11.04 1.24
N THR A 55 -9.93 -10.92 1.70
CA THR A 55 -11.08 -11.45 0.96
C THR A 55 -11.31 -10.72 -0.37
N ILE A 56 -11.17 -9.40 -0.40
CA ILE A 56 -11.41 -8.60 -1.63
C ILE A 56 -10.34 -8.88 -2.69
N TYR A 57 -9.08 -9.11 -2.30
CA TYR A 57 -7.97 -9.32 -3.23
C TYR A 57 -7.68 -10.80 -3.59
N GLN A 58 -8.46 -11.76 -3.09
CA GLN A 58 -8.29 -13.19 -3.39
C GLN A 58 -9.33 -13.74 -4.39
N PHE A 59 -10.38 -12.97 -4.72
CA PHE A 59 -11.43 -13.37 -5.67
C PHE A 59 -11.41 -12.59 -7.00
N SER A 60 -10.30 -11.91 -7.32
CA SER A 60 -10.06 -11.21 -8.59
C SER A 60 -8.87 -11.80 -9.35
#